data_AF-A0A6P8ML69-F1
#
_entry.id   AF-A0A6P8ML69-F1
#
_cell.length_a   1.000
_cell.length_b   1.000
_cell.length_c   1.000
_cell.angle_alpha   90.00
_cell.angle_beta   90.00
_cell.angle_gamma   90.00
#
_symmetry.space_group_name_H-M   'P 1'
#
loop_
_entity.id
_entity.type
_entity.pdbx_description
1 polymer ?
#
loop_
_entity_poly.entity_id
_entity_poly.type
_entity_poly.pdbx_seq_one_letter_code
_entity_poly.pdbx_strand_id
1 'polypeptide(L)'
;MNLHNDYSSKSRGHISITPQMILAAIKRLHLRKVYVPSNLISEYLRGSYPVENNVRMFTEELKRKLDCAVRVGLILKHGEDLYYLPTLRQKANALKTAFTAFWEIYKNYPKFRISKARNQNKNHFTLKERTKNRKYSKNNDDHSK
;
A
#
# COMPACT_ATOMS: atom_id res chain seq x y z
N MET A 1 -4.65 19.57 -28.05
CA MET A 1 -4.63 18.39 -27.17
C MET A 1 -5.48 18.72 -25.96
N ASN A 2 -6.75 18.28 -25.94
CA ASN A 2 -7.72 18.62 -24.90
C ASN A 2 -7.67 17.58 -23.79
N LEU A 3 -7.10 17.97 -22.65
CA LEU A 3 -7.22 17.23 -21.38
C LEU A 3 -8.64 17.44 -20.85
N HIS A 4 -9.54 16.48 -21.11
CA HIS A 4 -10.82 16.39 -20.40
C HIS A 4 -10.55 16.11 -18.92
N ASN A 5 -10.55 17.18 -18.13
CA ASN A 5 -10.62 17.14 -16.68
C ASN A 5 -12.10 17.00 -16.28
N ASP A 6 -12.65 15.81 -16.45
CA ASP A 6 -14.01 15.51 -15.98
C ASP A 6 -13.99 15.14 -14.49
N TYR A 7 -13.81 16.15 -13.65
CA TYR A 7 -14.26 16.13 -12.25
C TYR A 7 -15.45 17.09 -12.13
N SER A 8 -16.54 16.77 -12.84
CA SER A 8 -17.82 17.47 -12.68
C SER A 8 -18.81 16.53 -12.00
N SER A 9 -18.79 16.53 -10.67
CA SER A 9 -20.00 16.35 -9.87
C SER A 9 -20.09 17.54 -8.92
N LYS A 10 -20.94 18.50 -9.30
CA LYS A 10 -21.38 19.62 -8.46
C LYS A 10 -21.92 19.10 -7.14
N SER A 11 -21.09 19.08 -6.10
CA SER A 11 -21.50 18.92 -4.72
C SER A 11 -20.53 19.73 -3.85
N ARG A 12 -21.08 20.41 -2.84
CA ARG A 12 -20.42 21.39 -1.96
C ARG A 12 -18.97 21.01 -1.62
N GLY A 13 -17.99 21.79 -2.07
CA GLY A 13 -16.65 21.97 -1.50
C GLY A 13 -15.72 20.77 -1.22
N HIS A 14 -16.13 19.52 -1.47
CA HIS A 14 -15.33 18.36 -1.04
C HIS A 14 -14.30 17.92 -2.09
N ILE A 15 -13.12 17.52 -1.63
CA ILE A 15 -12.03 17.02 -2.46
C ILE A 15 -11.89 15.51 -2.35
N SER A 16 -11.56 14.89 -3.48
CA SER A 16 -11.23 13.47 -3.54
C SER A 16 -9.86 13.20 -2.91
N ILE A 17 -9.71 12.08 -2.20
CA ILE A 17 -8.47 11.76 -1.48
C ILE A 17 -7.29 11.65 -2.47
N THR A 18 -6.26 12.44 -2.31
CA THR A 18 -5.08 12.37 -3.20
C THR A 18 -4.02 11.41 -2.64
N PRO A 19 -3.16 10.81 -3.47
CA PRO A 19 -2.03 10.01 -2.99
C PRO A 19 -1.08 10.84 -2.09
N GLN A 20 -0.98 12.15 -2.30
CA GLN A 20 -0.25 13.06 -1.44
C GLN A 20 -0.86 13.15 -0.04
N MET A 21 -2.19 13.23 0.06
CA MET A 21 -2.90 13.25 1.35
C MET A 21 -2.68 11.94 2.13
N ILE A 22 -2.70 10.79 1.46
CA ILE A 22 -2.40 9.48 2.08
C ILE A 22 -0.97 9.45 2.62
N LEU A 23 0.00 9.90 1.81
CA LEU A 23 1.40 9.93 2.22
C LEU A 23 1.60 10.89 3.41
N ALA A 24 0.95 12.05 3.39
CA ALA A 24 1.00 13.03 4.47
C ALA A 24 0.41 12.47 5.77
N ALA A 25 -0.75 11.82 5.69
CA ALA A 25 -1.41 11.18 6.83
C ALA A 25 -0.50 10.14 7.49
N ILE A 26 0.04 9.22 6.69
CA ILE A 26 0.93 8.17 7.21
C ILE A 26 2.22 8.78 7.75
N LYS A 27 2.84 9.77 7.07
CA LYS A 27 4.02 10.47 7.61
C LYS A 27 3.76 11.07 8.99
N ARG A 28 2.61 11.74 9.17
CA ARG A 28 2.25 12.38 10.44
C ARG A 28 1.99 11.35 11.53
N LEU A 29 1.24 10.30 11.21
CA LEU A 29 0.85 9.24 12.14
C LEU A 29 2.03 8.32 12.50
N HIS A 30 2.99 8.14 11.60
CA HIS A 30 4.17 7.32 11.80
C HIS A 30 5.08 7.86 12.92
N LEU A 31 5.03 9.17 13.20
CA LEU A 31 5.72 9.75 14.36
C LEU A 31 5.24 9.18 15.71
N ARG A 32 4.02 8.63 15.75
CA ARG A 32 3.41 8.08 16.97
C ARG A 32 3.27 6.57 16.94
N LYS A 33 3.09 5.97 15.76
CA LYS A 33 2.90 4.52 15.59
C LYS A 33 3.65 4.03 14.35
N VAL A 34 4.51 3.02 14.52
CA VAL A 34 5.25 2.39 13.41
C VAL A 34 4.28 1.86 12.33
N TYR A 35 3.17 1.28 12.78
CA TYR A 35 2.12 0.73 11.94
C TYR A 35 0.81 1.50 12.15
N VAL A 36 0.27 2.05 11.06
CA VAL A 36 -0.88 2.95 11.10
C VAL A 36 -2.13 2.23 10.57
N PRO A 37 -3.17 2.01 11.39
CA PRO A 37 -4.44 1.42 10.94
C PRO A 37 -5.23 2.39 10.04
N SER A 38 -6.09 1.86 9.16
CA SER A 38 -6.90 2.68 8.26
C SER A 38 -7.85 3.64 8.99
N ASN A 39 -8.32 3.27 10.18
CA ASN A 39 -9.16 4.12 11.02
C ASN A 39 -8.47 5.44 11.39
N LEU A 40 -7.19 5.40 11.78
CA LEU A 40 -6.45 6.61 12.11
C LEU A 40 -6.16 7.47 10.87
N ILE A 41 -5.96 6.82 9.72
CA ILE A 41 -5.81 7.54 8.44
C ILE A 41 -7.13 8.25 8.08
N SER A 42 -8.26 7.57 8.25
CA SER A 42 -9.61 8.10 8.05
C SER A 42 -9.86 9.33 8.93
N GLU A 43 -9.61 9.21 10.23
CA GLU A 43 -9.75 10.31 11.20
C GLU A 43 -8.86 11.50 10.83
N TYR A 44 -7.60 11.26 10.50
CA TYR A 44 -6.68 12.32 10.10
C TYR A 44 -7.17 13.04 8.85
N LEU A 45 -7.62 12.30 7.83
CA LEU A 45 -8.05 12.89 6.56
C LEU A 45 -9.33 13.72 6.72
N ARG A 46 -10.29 13.23 7.50
CA ARG A 46 -11.54 13.97 7.78
C ARG A 46 -11.32 15.20 8.65
N GLY A 47 -10.33 15.16 9.55
CA GLY A 47 -9.99 16.31 10.39
C GLY A 47 -9.11 17.35 9.69
N SER A 48 -8.34 16.96 8.67
CA SER A 48 -7.33 17.83 8.04
C SER A 48 -7.73 18.40 6.69
N TYR A 49 -8.75 17.83 6.04
CA TYR A 49 -9.13 18.19 4.67
C TYR A 49 -10.65 18.20 4.49
N PRO A 50 -11.19 19.02 3.57
CA PRO A 50 -12.60 18.99 3.23
C PRO A 50 -12.89 17.78 2.33
N VAL A 51 -12.81 16.57 2.87
CA VAL A 51 -13.11 15.32 2.16
C VAL A 51 -14.61 14.98 2.24
N GLU A 52 -15.03 13.96 1.50
CA GLU A 52 -16.41 13.47 1.49
C GLU A 52 -16.96 13.24 2.90
N ASN A 53 -18.12 13.84 3.20
CA ASN A 53 -18.77 13.74 4.51
C ASN A 53 -19.52 12.43 4.68
N ASN A 54 -19.99 11.84 3.58
CA ASN A 54 -20.65 10.54 3.63
C ASN A 54 -19.63 9.44 3.99
N VAL A 55 -19.75 8.91 5.21
CA VAL A 55 -18.83 7.91 5.78
C VAL A 55 -18.65 6.71 4.87
N ARG A 56 -19.73 6.22 4.26
CA ARG A 56 -19.67 5.02 3.40
C ARG A 56 -18.89 5.29 2.13
N MET A 57 -19.21 6.38 1.43
CA MET A 57 -18.51 6.79 0.20
C MET A 57 -17.03 7.04 0.47
N PHE A 58 -16.73 7.78 1.54
CA PHE A 58 -15.36 8.08 1.97
C PHE A 58 -14.57 6.80 2.30
N THR A 59 -15.15 5.88 3.06
CA THR A 59 -14.47 4.64 3.47
C THR A 59 -14.18 3.75 2.25
N GLU A 60 -15.13 3.64 1.33
CA GLU A 60 -14.93 2.89 0.08
C GLU A 60 -13.89 3.55 -0.83
N GLU A 61 -13.86 4.87 -0.93
CA GLU A 61 -12.83 5.61 -1.66
C GLU A 61 -11.45 5.40 -1.02
N LEU A 62 -11.34 5.59 0.29
CA LEU A 62 -10.10 5.44 1.06
C LEU A 62 -9.53 4.03 0.90
N LYS A 63 -10.35 3.00 1.07
CA LYS A 63 -9.92 1.60 0.93
C LYS A 63 -9.35 1.31 -0.47
N ARG A 64 -10.01 1.80 -1.51
CA ARG A 64 -9.54 1.63 -2.90
C ARG A 64 -8.20 2.33 -3.13
N LYS A 65 -8.07 3.55 -2.62
CA LYS A 65 -6.86 4.36 -2.79
C LYS A 65 -5.70 3.87 -1.94
N LEU A 66 -5.93 3.35 -0.74
CA LEU A 66 -4.90 2.68 0.05
C LEU A 66 -4.37 1.44 -0.69
N ASP A 67 -5.25 0.62 -1.27
CA ASP A 67 -4.82 -0.53 -2.09
C ASP A 67 -3.99 -0.09 -3.31
N CYS A 68 -4.39 0.98 -3.99
CA CYS A 68 -3.59 1.56 -5.09
C CYS A 68 -2.21 2.03 -4.60
N ALA A 69 -2.17 2.76 -3.49
CA ALA A 69 -0.94 3.29 -2.91
C ALA A 69 0.03 2.17 -2.50
N VAL A 70 -0.49 1.04 -1.99
CA VAL A 70 0.31 -0.15 -1.69
C VAL A 70 0.88 -0.77 -2.97
N ARG A 71 0.07 -0.93 -4.02
CA ARG A 71 0.51 -1.55 -5.28
C ARG A 71 1.62 -0.77 -5.98
N VAL A 72 1.58 0.56 -5.92
CA VAL A 72 2.62 1.41 -6.52
C VAL A 72 3.83 1.62 -5.60
N GLY A 73 3.81 1.06 -4.39
CA GLY A 73 4.89 1.20 -3.41
C GLY A 73 5.00 2.61 -2.78
N LEU A 74 3.95 3.43 -2.84
CA LEU A 74 3.92 4.71 -2.10
C LEU A 74 3.92 4.47 -0.60
N ILE A 75 3.20 3.43 -0.18
CA ILE A 75 3.08 2.96 1.19
C ILE A 75 3.21 1.44 1.20
N LEU A 76 3.52 0.86 2.35
CA LEU A 76 3.56 -0.58 2.53
C LEU A 76 2.46 -1.03 3.47
N LYS A 77 2.04 -2.28 3.31
CA LYS A 77 1.00 -2.90 4.12
C LYS A 77 1.61 -3.97 5.02
N HIS A 78 1.20 -4.00 6.29
CA HIS A 78 1.50 -5.05 7.24
C HIS A 78 0.18 -5.66 7.73
N GLY A 79 0.01 -6.98 7.58
CA GLY A 79 -1.25 -7.65 7.90
C GLY A 79 -2.45 -7.13 7.07
N GLU A 80 -3.62 -7.08 7.70
CA GLU A 80 -4.87 -6.79 7.00
C GLU A 80 -5.22 -5.30 6.87
N ASP A 81 -4.85 -4.47 7.86
CA ASP A 81 -5.28 -3.07 7.91
C ASP A 81 -4.20 -2.09 8.38
N LEU A 82 -2.93 -2.54 8.49
CA LEU A 82 -1.86 -1.67 8.96
C LEU A 82 -0.98 -1.20 7.80
N TYR A 83 -0.62 0.08 7.83
CA TYR A 83 0.13 0.75 6.78
C TYR A 83 1.35 1.48 7.34
N TYR A 84 2.43 1.55 6.57
CA TYR A 84 3.67 2.21 6.99
C TYR A 84 4.44 2.77 5.79
N LEU A 85 5.44 3.60 6.08
CA LEU A 85 6.28 4.21 5.04
C LEU A 85 7.35 3.23 4.56
N PRO A 86 7.62 3.17 3.25
CA PRO A 86 8.77 2.45 2.73
C PRO A 86 10.09 3.11 3.18
N THR A 87 11.09 2.27 3.40
CA THR A 87 12.47 2.68 3.72
C THR A 87 13.14 3.40 2.55
N LEU A 88 14.26 4.11 2.80
CA LEU A 88 15.01 4.80 1.74
C LEU A 88 15.44 3.86 0.61
N ARG A 89 15.89 2.64 0.96
CA ARG A 89 16.27 1.61 -0.02
C ARG A 89 15.08 1.16 -0.87
N GLN A 90 13.92 0.96 -0.26
CA GLN A 90 12.69 0.61 -0.97
C GLN A 90 12.22 1.76 -1.87
N LYS A 91 12.37 3.02 -1.43
CA LYS A 91 12.05 4.20 -2.25
C LYS A 91 12.99 4.37 -3.43
N ALA A 92 14.28 4.09 -3.27
CA ALA A 92 15.25 4.13 -4.37
C ALA A 92 14.94 3.10 -5.46
N ASN A 93 14.35 1.97 -5.06
CA ASN A 93 13.87 0.94 -5.97
C ASN A 93 12.44 1.18 -6.48
N ALA A 94 11.72 2.14 -5.91
CA ALA A 94 10.36 2.47 -6.34
C ALA A 94 10.41 3.29 -7.64
N LEU A 95 9.43 3.07 -8.52
CA LEU A 95 9.33 3.79 -9.78
C LEU A 95 9.20 5.30 -9.50
N LYS A 96 10.02 6.12 -10.18
CA LYS A 96 9.93 7.60 -10.13
C LYS A 96 8.53 8.14 -10.49
N THR A 97 7.69 7.29 -11.09
CA THR A 97 6.33 7.57 -11.56
C THR A 97 5.22 7.06 -10.63
N ALA A 98 5.51 6.72 -9.36
CA ALA A 98 4.53 6.13 -8.43
C ALA A 98 3.21 6.92 -8.30
N PHE A 99 3.25 8.25 -8.41
CA PHE A 99 2.04 9.09 -8.40
C PHE A 99 1.22 8.99 -9.69
N THR A 100 1.85 8.90 -10.86
CA THR A 100 1.15 8.68 -12.14
C THR A 100 0.57 7.27 -12.20
N ALA A 101 1.38 6.27 -11.84
CA ALA A 101 0.97 4.87 -11.77
C ALA A 101 -0.20 4.68 -10.80
N PHE A 102 -0.25 5.45 -9.71
CA PHE A 102 -1.37 5.43 -8.77
C PHE A 102 -2.69 5.73 -9.47
N TRP A 103 -2.73 6.80 -10.26
CA TRP A 103 -3.95 7.22 -10.97
C TRP A 103 -4.31 6.26 -12.11
N GLU A 104 -3.32 5.70 -12.80
CA GLU A 104 -3.54 4.67 -13.82
C GLU A 104 -4.19 3.41 -13.23
N ILE A 105 -3.70 2.95 -12.08
CA ILE A 105 -4.30 1.81 -11.37
C ILE A 105 -5.68 2.18 -10.84
N TYR A 106 -5.86 3.38 -10.26
CA TYR A 106 -7.14 3.81 -9.72
C TYR A 106 -8.22 3.93 -10.82
N LYS A 107 -7.89 4.47 -11.99
CA LYS A 107 -8.79 4.55 -13.16
C LYS A 107 -9.21 3.16 -13.65
N ASN A 108 -8.33 2.17 -13.56
CA ASN A 108 -8.60 0.78 -13.94
C ASN A 108 -9.08 -0.10 -12.77
N TYR A 109 -9.27 0.45 -11.57
CA TYR A 109 -9.60 -0.30 -10.36
C TYR A 109 -10.81 -1.24 -10.49
N PRO A 110 -11.92 -0.86 -11.18
CA PRO A 110 -13.07 -1.75 -11.37
C PRO A 110 -12.71 -3.06 -12.07
N LYS A 111 -11.77 -3.02 -13.03
CA LYS A 111 -11.35 -4.18 -13.83
C LYS A 111 -10.57 -5.21 -13.00
N PHE A 112 -9.88 -4.77 -11.94
CA PHE A 112 -9.09 -5.65 -11.07
C PHE A 112 -9.93 -6.52 -10.12
N ARG A 113 -11.18 -6.14 -9.81
CA ARG A 113 -12.07 -6.98 -9.01
C ARG A 113 -12.60 -8.17 -9.81
N ILE A 114 -12.85 -7.96 -11.10
CA ILE A 114 -13.38 -8.98 -12.01
C ILE A 114 -12.31 -10.06 -12.29
N SER A 115 -11.04 -9.67 -12.44
CA SER A 115 -9.95 -10.61 -12.71
C SER A 115 -9.51 -11.44 -11.49
N LYS A 116 -9.62 -10.91 -10.26
CA LYS A 116 -9.35 -11.70 -9.04
C LYS A 116 -10.41 -12.78 -8.80
N ALA A 117 -11.68 -12.51 -9.11
CA ALA A 117 -12.74 -13.53 -9.02
C ALA A 117 -12.51 -14.70 -10.00
N ARG A 118 -11.87 -14.45 -11.15
CA ARG A 118 -11.54 -15.50 -12.15
C ARG A 118 -10.29 -16.33 -11.79
N ASN A 119 -9.36 -15.76 -11.01
CA ASN A 119 -8.08 -16.39 -10.68
C ASN A 119 -8.03 -17.13 -9.34
N GLN A 120 -9.11 -17.14 -8.55
CA GLN A 120 -9.18 -17.96 -7.33
C GLN A 120 -9.30 -19.48 -7.61
N ASN A 121 -9.44 -19.88 -8.87
CA ASN A 121 -9.50 -21.28 -9.30
C ASN A 121 -8.15 -21.88 -9.76
N LYS A 122 -7.02 -21.27 -9.41
CA LYS A 122 -5.70 -21.84 -9.69
C LYS A 122 -4.82 -21.89 -8.44
N ASN A 123 -4.94 -23.04 -7.78
CA ASN A 123 -3.89 -23.84 -7.17
C ASN A 123 -3.10 -23.22 -6.01
N HIS A 124 -3.42 -23.73 -4.82
CA HIS A 124 -2.49 -24.03 -3.73
C HIS A 124 -1.10 -24.41 -4.28
N PHE A 125 -0.12 -23.50 -4.16
CA PHE A 125 1.29 -23.89 -4.18
C PHE A 125 1.79 -23.83 -2.74
N THR A 126 2.06 -25.00 -2.20
CA THR A 126 2.62 -25.23 -0.88
C THR A 126 4.06 -24.70 -0.83
N LEU A 127 4.32 -23.81 0.13
CA LEU A 127 5.66 -23.39 0.49
C LEU A 127 6.35 -24.58 1.18
N LYS A 128 7.13 -25.35 0.43
CA LYS A 128 8.01 -26.37 0.99
C LYS A 128 9.17 -25.68 1.70
N GLU A 129 9.15 -25.74 3.03
CA GLU A 129 10.31 -25.64 3.91
C GLU A 129 11.53 -26.35 3.29
N ARG A 130 12.67 -25.65 3.25
CA ARG A 130 13.97 -26.32 3.15
C ARG A 130 14.83 -25.98 4.35
N THR A 131 15.09 -27.05 5.07
CA THR A 131 15.73 -27.20 6.36
C THR A 131 17.21 -26.84 6.33
N LYS A 132 17.67 -26.36 7.48
CA LYS A 132 19.05 -26.06 7.87
C LYS A 132 20.00 -27.22 7.53
N ASN A 133 21.18 -26.91 6.97
CA ASN A 133 22.37 -27.75 7.11
C ASN A 133 23.56 -26.90 7.54
N ARG A 134 23.78 -26.89 8.86
CA ARG A 134 24.96 -26.35 9.55
C ARG A 134 26.01 -27.47 9.57
N LYS A 135 27.02 -27.42 8.71
CA LYS A 135 28.19 -28.30 8.82
C LYS A 135 29.24 -27.64 9.72
N TYR A 136 29.34 -28.14 10.95
CA TYR A 136 30.55 -28.02 11.75
C TYR A 136 31.64 -28.88 11.10
N SER A 137 32.76 -28.28 10.72
CA SER A 137 34.00 -29.01 10.51
C SER A 137 34.79 -28.94 11.80
N LYS A 138 34.90 -30.09 12.47
CA LYS A 138 35.70 -30.32 13.66
C LYS A 138 37.09 -30.70 13.16
N ASN A 139 38.01 -29.75 13.17
CA ASN A 139 39.43 -30.05 13.05
C ASN A 139 39.95 -30.31 14.46
N ASN A 140 40.37 -31.53 14.72
CA ASN A 140 41.39 -31.89 15.69
C ASN A 140 41.98 -33.20 15.16
N ASP A 141 43.29 -33.21 14.89
CA ASP A 141 44.20 -34.04 15.66
C ASP A 141 45.64 -33.57 15.40
N ASP A 142 46.24 -33.12 16.50
CA ASP A 142 47.65 -32.81 16.66
C ASP A 142 48.47 -34.08 16.92
N HIS A 143 49.77 -33.96 16.68
CA HIS A 143 50.90 -34.69 17.28
C HIS A 143 51.39 -36.05 16.71
N SER A 144 52.56 -35.94 16.05
CA SER A 144 53.87 -36.47 16.48
C SER A 144 54.09 -37.99 16.58
N LYS A 145 54.97 -38.51 15.71
CA LYS A 145 56.30 -39.01 16.10
C LYS A 145 57.19 -39.27 14.89
#